data_AF-L7V6F9-F1
#
_entry.id   AF-L7V6F9-F1
#
_cell.length_a   1.000
_cell.length_b   1.000
_cell.length_c   1.000
_cell.angle_alpha   90.00
_cell.angle_beta   90.00
_cell.angle_gamma   90.00
#
_symmetry.space_group_name_H-M   'P 1'
#
loop_
_entity.id
_entity.type
_entity.pdbx_description
1 polymer ?
#
loop_
_entity_poly.entity_id
_entity_poly.type
_entity_poly.pdbx_seq_one_letter_code
_entity_poly.pdbx_strand_id
1 'polypeptide(L)'
;MNERPPRQSARPIPHWLHESAADLVTRVRERGMTLTLDSAETFLAERHYTAAKQLGITEHTARPYLDDTALDAIADRLVATFATEEPGGNLFTLPRTAHISVASFGLLIAGLAETLLFFETYPAIDEDDRRARLHETTQLLSLAGLIQSAHADGAIAAPPAMFSRIARTLTNAADLTDNADLAVALRRDAMRARTAVTTADKS
;
A
#
# COMPACT_ATOMS: atom_id res chain seq x y z
N MET A 1 -22.59 12.52 -37.89
CA MET A 1 -22.40 11.07 -37.75
C MET A 1 -21.01 10.89 -37.16
N ASN A 2 -20.90 10.89 -35.82
CA ASN A 2 -19.61 10.81 -35.12
C ASN A 2 -19.38 9.36 -34.72
N GLU A 3 -18.40 8.73 -35.36
CA GLU A 3 -17.90 7.41 -34.97
C GLU A 3 -17.21 7.51 -33.61
N ARG A 4 -17.71 6.76 -32.64
CA ARG A 4 -16.99 6.48 -31.39
C ARG A 4 -15.73 5.69 -31.73
N PRO A 5 -14.56 6.03 -31.16
CA PRO A 5 -13.39 5.16 -31.28
C PRO A 5 -13.70 3.80 -30.63
N PRO A 6 -13.14 2.69 -31.16
CA PRO A 6 -13.36 1.36 -30.58
C PRO A 6 -12.82 1.35 -29.15
N ARG A 7 -13.66 0.90 -28.21
CA ARG A 7 -13.20 0.53 -26.87
C ARG A 7 -12.14 -0.54 -27.05
N GLN A 8 -10.91 -0.28 -26.58
CA GLN A 8 -9.91 -1.32 -26.42
C GLN A 8 -10.55 -2.43 -25.58
N SER A 9 -10.81 -3.57 -26.19
CA SER A 9 -11.25 -4.77 -25.50
C SER A 9 -10.12 -5.19 -24.57
N ALA A 10 -10.30 -4.98 -23.27
CA ALA A 10 -9.48 -5.62 -22.26
C ALA A 10 -9.42 -7.11 -22.60
N ARG A 11 -8.21 -7.67 -22.79
CA ARG A 11 -8.08 -9.10 -23.05
C ARG A 11 -8.78 -9.85 -21.92
N PRO A 12 -9.67 -10.82 -22.22
CA PRO A 12 -10.29 -11.61 -21.18
C PRO A 12 -9.19 -12.32 -20.39
N ILE A 13 -9.24 -12.17 -19.06
CA ILE A 13 -8.30 -12.81 -18.14
C ILE A 13 -8.39 -14.32 -18.35
N PRO A 14 -7.26 -15.02 -18.59
CA PRO A 14 -7.29 -16.46 -18.75
C PRO A 14 -7.90 -17.14 -17.52
N HIS A 15 -8.79 -18.12 -17.72
CA HIS A 15 -9.48 -18.84 -16.64
C HIS A 15 -8.53 -19.35 -15.55
N TRP A 16 -7.36 -19.87 -15.95
CA TRP A 16 -6.38 -20.40 -15.01
C TRP A 16 -5.78 -19.34 -14.09
N LEU A 17 -5.66 -18.10 -14.58
CA LEU A 17 -5.13 -16.99 -13.81
C LEU A 17 -6.19 -16.48 -12.83
N HIS A 18 -7.46 -16.49 -13.25
CA HIS A 18 -8.59 -16.21 -12.38
C HIS A 18 -8.68 -17.20 -11.22
N GLU A 19 -8.57 -18.50 -11.49
CA GLU A 19 -8.54 -19.55 -10.45
C GLU A 19 -7.37 -19.32 -9.48
N SER A 20 -6.16 -19.10 -10.00
CA SER A 20 -4.97 -18.83 -9.19
C SER A 20 -5.11 -17.55 -8.34
N ALA A 21 -5.79 -16.54 -8.85
CA ALA A 21 -6.05 -15.29 -8.14
C ALA A 21 -7.08 -15.48 -7.01
N ALA A 22 -8.16 -16.23 -7.24
CA ALA A 22 -9.12 -16.58 -6.20
C ALA A 22 -8.46 -17.40 -5.06
N ASP A 23 -7.56 -18.29 -5.45
CA ASP A 23 -6.73 -19.08 -4.56
C ASP A 23 -5.78 -18.23 -3.72
N LEU A 24 -5.12 -17.25 -4.34
CA LEU A 24 -4.28 -16.29 -3.64
C LEU A 24 -5.10 -15.44 -2.65
N VAL A 25 -6.29 -14.96 -3.06
CA VAL A 25 -7.19 -14.20 -2.18
C VAL A 25 -7.55 -15.00 -0.94
N THR A 26 -7.82 -16.30 -1.09
CA THR A 26 -8.13 -17.19 0.04
C THR A 26 -6.93 -17.34 0.97
N ARG A 27 -5.75 -17.62 0.42
CA ARG A 27 -4.49 -17.75 1.19
C ARG A 27 -4.11 -16.48 1.95
N VAL A 28 -4.33 -15.30 1.36
CA VAL A 28 -4.09 -14.00 2.01
C VAL A 28 -5.10 -13.77 3.14
N ARG A 29 -6.37 -14.16 2.93
CA ARG A 29 -7.43 -14.09 3.95
C ARG A 29 -7.15 -14.98 5.16
N GLU A 30 -6.69 -16.20 4.94
CA GLU A 30 -6.31 -17.14 6.03
C GLU A 30 -5.17 -16.57 6.90
N ARG A 31 -4.34 -15.70 6.33
CA ARG A 31 -3.26 -14.98 7.01
C ARG A 31 -3.71 -13.64 7.61
N GLY A 32 -5.02 -13.36 7.63
CA GLY A 32 -5.61 -12.20 8.29
C GLY A 32 -5.64 -10.90 7.45
N MET A 33 -5.35 -10.96 6.15
CA MET A 33 -5.37 -9.80 5.26
C MET A 33 -6.46 -9.90 4.20
N THR A 34 -6.85 -8.76 3.61
CA THR A 34 -7.79 -8.74 2.50
C THR A 34 -7.09 -8.31 1.21
N LEU A 35 -7.42 -9.00 0.12
CA LEU A 35 -6.98 -8.69 -1.23
C LEU A 35 -8.20 -8.83 -2.15
N THR A 36 -8.43 -7.86 -3.03
CA THR A 36 -9.51 -7.98 -4.01
C THR A 36 -9.10 -8.94 -5.12
N LEU A 37 -10.08 -9.59 -5.74
CA LEU A 37 -9.81 -10.53 -6.82
C LEU A 37 -9.11 -9.85 -8.01
N ASP A 38 -9.57 -8.66 -8.39
CA ASP A 38 -8.99 -7.86 -9.48
C ASP A 38 -7.52 -7.46 -9.21
N SER A 39 -7.21 -7.08 -7.97
CA SER A 39 -5.82 -6.81 -7.57
C SER A 39 -4.96 -8.08 -7.58
N ALA A 40 -5.52 -9.22 -7.16
CA ALA A 40 -4.82 -10.50 -7.22
C ALA A 40 -4.54 -10.94 -8.67
N GLU A 41 -5.52 -10.76 -9.57
CA GLU A 41 -5.38 -11.07 -11.00
C GLU A 41 -4.30 -10.21 -11.66
N THR A 42 -4.35 -8.90 -11.43
CA THR A 42 -3.35 -7.95 -11.95
C THR A 42 -1.95 -8.28 -11.44
N PHE A 43 -1.83 -8.48 -10.12
CA PHE A 43 -0.55 -8.81 -9.49
C PHE A 43 0.05 -10.12 -10.02
N LEU A 44 -0.77 -11.17 -10.12
CA LEU A 44 -0.31 -12.46 -10.65
C LEU A 44 0.04 -12.37 -12.13
N ALA A 45 -0.72 -11.62 -12.94
CA ALA A 45 -0.40 -11.40 -14.36
C ALA A 45 0.99 -10.77 -14.54
N GLU A 46 1.27 -9.68 -13.83
CA GLU A 46 2.54 -8.97 -13.91
C GLU A 46 3.70 -9.83 -13.43
N ARG A 47 3.50 -10.54 -12.31
CA ARG A 47 4.54 -11.40 -11.73
C ARG A 47 4.84 -12.59 -12.64
N HIS A 48 3.80 -13.20 -13.22
CA HIS A 48 3.91 -14.29 -14.19
C HIS A 48 4.68 -13.87 -15.44
N TYR A 49 4.29 -12.72 -16.03
CA TYR A 49 4.97 -12.13 -17.17
C TYR A 49 6.45 -11.86 -16.88
N THR A 50 6.73 -11.27 -15.71
CA THR A 50 8.10 -10.96 -15.28
C THR A 50 8.94 -12.22 -15.08
N ALA A 51 8.37 -13.26 -14.45
CA ALA A 51 9.04 -14.53 -14.22
C ALA A 51 9.36 -15.25 -15.54
N ALA A 52 8.40 -15.31 -16.47
CA ALA A 52 8.61 -15.91 -17.79
C ALA A 52 9.77 -15.21 -18.54
N LYS A 53 9.78 -13.87 -18.51
CA LYS A 53 10.85 -13.05 -19.12
C LYS A 53 12.21 -13.30 -18.47
N GLN A 54 12.28 -13.39 -17.14
CA GLN A 54 13.53 -13.64 -16.42
C GLN A 54 14.10 -15.04 -16.68
N LEU A 55 13.22 -16.02 -16.83
CA LEU A 55 13.59 -17.41 -17.14
C LEU A 55 13.88 -17.63 -18.65
N GLY A 56 13.60 -16.65 -19.51
CA GLY A 56 13.77 -16.78 -20.96
C GLY A 56 12.80 -17.76 -21.60
N ILE A 57 11.64 -18.00 -20.98
CA ILE A 57 10.62 -18.96 -21.44
C ILE A 57 9.31 -18.24 -21.80
N THR A 58 8.41 -18.94 -22.48
CA THR A 58 7.08 -18.40 -22.79
C THR A 58 6.20 -18.38 -21.55
N GLU A 59 5.22 -17.47 -21.49
CA GLU A 59 4.22 -17.43 -20.40
C GLU A 59 3.47 -18.76 -20.25
N HIS A 60 3.19 -19.45 -21.35
CA HIS A 60 2.56 -20.77 -21.31
C HIS A 60 3.46 -21.80 -20.61
N THR A 61 4.76 -21.79 -20.92
CA THR A 61 5.76 -22.67 -20.28
C THR A 61 6.01 -22.28 -18.82
N ALA A 62 5.78 -21.02 -18.46
CA ALA A 62 5.94 -20.56 -17.09
C ALA A 62 4.77 -20.97 -16.18
N ARG A 63 3.59 -21.28 -16.74
CA ARG A 63 2.35 -21.52 -15.98
C ARG A 63 2.49 -22.58 -14.88
N PRO A 64 3.16 -23.73 -15.10
CA PRO A 64 3.33 -24.75 -14.07
C PRO A 64 4.14 -24.29 -12.84
N TYR A 65 4.91 -23.20 -12.93
CA TYR A 65 5.66 -22.66 -11.79
C TYR A 65 4.80 -21.82 -10.84
N LEU A 66 3.56 -21.48 -11.23
CA LEU A 66 2.58 -20.87 -10.32
C LEU A 66 1.72 -21.98 -9.70
N ASP A 67 2.38 -22.87 -8.96
CA ASP A 67 1.74 -23.95 -8.21
C ASP A 67 1.32 -23.49 -6.80
N ASP A 68 0.70 -24.40 -6.03
CA ASP A 68 0.24 -24.11 -4.68
C ASP A 68 1.37 -23.62 -3.75
N THR A 69 2.57 -24.18 -3.89
CA THR A 69 3.73 -23.78 -3.07
C THR A 69 4.18 -22.37 -3.44
N ALA A 70 4.19 -22.03 -4.73
CA ALA A 70 4.47 -20.68 -5.19
C ALA A 70 3.42 -19.69 -4.71
N LEU A 71 2.13 -20.05 -4.74
CA LEU A 71 1.05 -19.21 -4.23
C LEU A 71 1.14 -18.98 -2.71
N ASP A 72 1.52 -20.00 -1.93
CA ASP A 72 1.79 -19.85 -0.50
C ASP A 72 2.98 -18.94 -0.24
N ALA A 73 4.09 -19.12 -0.96
CA ALA A 73 5.26 -18.25 -0.83
C ALA A 73 4.94 -16.80 -1.23
N ILE A 74 4.07 -16.60 -2.23
CA ILE A 74 3.57 -15.27 -2.62
C ILE A 74 2.71 -14.68 -1.50
N ALA A 75 1.78 -15.45 -0.94
CA ALA A 75 0.92 -14.99 0.15
C ALA A 75 1.74 -14.62 1.40
N ASP A 76 2.71 -15.46 1.80
CA ASP A 76 3.63 -15.19 2.90
C ASP A 76 4.42 -13.91 2.67
N ARG A 77 4.90 -13.69 1.43
CA ARG A 77 5.65 -12.49 1.09
C ARG A 77 4.78 -11.24 1.08
N LEU A 78 3.56 -11.32 0.57
CA LEU A 78 2.60 -10.22 0.63
C LEU A 78 2.32 -9.85 2.08
N VAL A 79 2.03 -10.84 2.92
CA VAL A 79 1.77 -10.62 4.35
C VAL A 79 3.00 -10.05 5.06
N ALA A 80 4.18 -10.59 4.82
CA ALA A 80 5.42 -10.06 5.38
C ALA A 80 5.67 -8.60 4.97
N THR A 81 5.26 -8.18 3.77
CA THR A 81 5.42 -6.80 3.29
C THR A 81 4.60 -5.81 4.12
N PHE A 82 3.42 -6.23 4.59
CA PHE A 82 2.50 -5.38 5.36
C PHE A 82 2.47 -5.69 6.85
N ALA A 83 3.21 -6.69 7.33
CA ALA A 83 3.22 -7.08 8.74
C ALA A 83 3.59 -5.91 9.67
N THR A 84 4.54 -5.07 9.26
CA THR A 84 4.94 -3.89 10.03
C THR A 84 3.85 -2.83 10.15
N GLU A 85 2.80 -2.89 9.33
CA GLU A 85 1.63 -1.98 9.41
C GLU A 85 0.61 -2.45 10.46
N GLU A 86 0.78 -3.63 11.06
CA GLU A 86 -0.18 -4.26 11.97
C GLU A 86 -1.61 -4.18 11.41
N PRO A 87 -1.91 -4.77 10.24
CA PRO A 87 -3.21 -4.60 9.59
C PRO A 87 -4.36 -5.03 10.51
N GLY A 88 -5.41 -4.21 10.59
CA GLY A 88 -6.52 -4.40 11.54
C GLY A 88 -6.18 -4.08 13.00
N GLY A 89 -4.90 -3.86 13.33
CA GLY A 89 -4.45 -3.44 14.64
C GLY A 89 -4.92 -2.03 14.99
N ASN A 90 -5.32 -1.85 16.26
CA ASN A 90 -5.73 -0.57 16.81
C ASN A 90 -4.49 0.29 17.13
N LEU A 91 -4.17 1.25 16.26
CA LEU A 91 -3.00 2.12 16.42
C LEU A 91 -3.01 2.93 17.74
N PHE A 92 -4.17 3.17 18.35
CA PHE A 92 -4.28 3.92 19.59
C PHE A 92 -3.72 3.16 20.80
N THR A 93 -3.64 1.82 20.72
CA THR A 93 -3.20 0.95 21.83
C THR A 93 -1.81 0.40 21.63
N LEU A 94 -1.20 0.60 20.45
CA LEU A 94 0.12 0.05 20.16
C LEU A 94 1.23 0.80 20.92
N PRO A 95 2.32 0.10 21.30
CA PRO A 95 3.49 0.72 21.94
C PRO A 95 4.10 1.82 21.07
N ARG A 96 4.47 2.95 21.69
CA ARG A 96 5.11 4.09 21.03
C ARG A 96 6.63 3.97 21.08
N THR A 97 7.19 3.08 20.27
CA THR A 97 8.63 2.73 20.29
C THR A 97 9.45 3.41 19.21
N ALA A 98 8.82 3.88 18.13
CA ALA A 98 9.49 4.61 17.06
C ALA A 98 9.59 6.10 17.38
N HIS A 99 10.74 6.70 17.06
CA HIS A 99 11.04 8.10 17.38
C HIS A 99 11.33 8.90 16.11
N ILE A 100 10.77 10.11 16.03
CA ILE A 100 10.95 11.03 14.91
C ILE A 100 11.09 12.47 15.42
N SER A 101 11.84 13.31 14.70
CA SER A 101 11.93 14.73 15.05
C SER A 101 10.58 15.45 14.87
N VAL A 102 10.33 16.47 15.70
CA VAL A 102 9.11 17.30 15.61
C VAL A 102 8.92 17.89 14.21
N ALA A 103 9.98 18.41 13.61
CA ALA A 103 9.93 18.97 12.26
C ALA A 103 9.55 17.92 11.21
N SER A 104 10.12 16.71 11.28
CA SER A 104 9.78 15.64 10.34
C SER A 104 8.35 15.14 10.54
N PHE A 105 7.86 15.08 11.78
CA PHE A 105 6.47 14.73 12.06
C PHE A 105 5.48 15.76 11.52
N GLY A 106 5.80 17.05 11.64
CA GLY A 106 5.00 18.12 11.03
C GLY A 106 4.89 17.97 9.50
N LEU A 107 5.95 17.52 8.83
CA LEU A 107 5.92 17.21 7.40
C LEU A 107 5.04 15.99 7.09
N LEU A 108 5.02 14.97 7.95
CA LEU A 108 4.09 13.84 7.79
C LEU A 108 2.63 14.30 7.90
N ILE A 109 2.32 15.17 8.86
CA ILE A 109 0.98 15.77 9.02
C ILE A 109 0.58 16.53 7.75
N ALA A 110 1.48 17.37 7.23
CA ALA A 110 1.24 18.10 5.99
C ALA A 110 1.03 17.15 4.79
N GLY A 111 1.86 16.11 4.63
CA GLY A 111 1.72 15.12 3.57
C GLY A 111 0.41 14.34 3.65
N LEU A 112 -0.07 14.01 4.85
CA LEU A 112 -1.38 13.38 5.04
C LEU A 112 -2.52 14.32 4.62
N ALA A 113 -2.43 15.61 4.96
CA ALA A 113 -3.42 16.60 4.53
C ALA A 113 -3.45 16.76 3.01
N GLU A 114 -2.29 16.84 2.35
CA GLU A 114 -2.20 16.86 0.89
C GLU A 114 -2.76 15.59 0.25
N THR A 115 -2.55 14.44 0.88
CA THR A 115 -3.10 13.16 0.40
C THR A 115 -4.63 13.14 0.47
N LEU A 116 -5.24 13.77 1.48
CA LEU A 116 -6.70 13.95 1.54
C LEU A 116 -7.21 14.79 0.37
N LEU A 117 -6.59 15.95 0.12
CA LEU A 117 -6.95 16.84 -0.99
C LEU A 117 -6.81 16.14 -2.35
N PHE A 118 -5.75 15.34 -2.51
CA PHE A 118 -5.53 14.54 -3.70
C PHE A 118 -6.65 13.52 -3.91
N PHE A 119 -6.94 12.67 -2.92
CA PHE A 119 -7.96 11.63 -3.07
C PHE A 119 -9.39 12.17 -3.11
N GLU A 120 -9.66 13.39 -2.64
CA GLU A 120 -10.96 14.04 -2.83
C GLU A 120 -11.30 14.23 -4.31
N THR A 121 -10.28 14.52 -5.15
CA THR A 121 -10.47 14.87 -6.56
C THR A 121 -10.01 13.81 -7.55
N TYR A 122 -9.30 12.78 -7.08
CA TYR A 122 -8.71 11.74 -7.95
C TYR A 122 -9.79 10.89 -8.65
N PRO A 123 -9.92 10.91 -10.00
CA PRO A 123 -11.07 10.31 -10.68
C PRO A 123 -10.94 8.80 -10.94
N ALA A 124 -9.75 8.22 -10.81
CA ALA A 124 -9.48 6.84 -11.24
C ALA A 124 -9.76 5.77 -10.17
N ILE A 125 -10.51 6.11 -9.12
CA ILE A 125 -10.98 5.18 -8.09
C ILE A 125 -12.48 5.35 -7.90
N ASP A 126 -13.16 4.25 -7.53
CA ASP A 126 -14.56 4.30 -7.16
C ASP A 126 -14.78 5.01 -5.81
N GLU A 127 -16.05 5.23 -5.48
CA GLU A 127 -16.44 5.99 -4.29
C GLU A 127 -16.17 5.24 -2.98
N ASP A 128 -16.19 3.91 -2.99
CA ASP A 128 -15.95 3.11 -1.80
C ASP A 128 -14.45 3.07 -1.47
N ASP A 129 -13.58 2.91 -2.48
CA ASP A 129 -12.12 3.04 -2.32
C ASP A 129 -11.74 4.47 -1.90
N ARG A 130 -12.35 5.49 -2.52
CA ARG A 130 -12.16 6.89 -2.12
C ARG A 130 -12.49 7.09 -0.64
N ARG A 131 -13.67 6.63 -0.20
CA ARG A 131 -14.11 6.76 1.19
C ARG A 131 -13.17 6.01 2.13
N ALA A 132 -12.74 4.80 1.78
CA ALA A 132 -11.80 4.02 2.58
C ALA A 132 -10.45 4.74 2.75
N ARG A 133 -9.88 5.27 1.67
CA ARG A 133 -8.60 6.01 1.69
C ARG A 133 -8.69 7.31 2.49
N LEU A 134 -9.76 8.09 2.27
CA LEU A 134 -9.99 9.31 3.04
C LEU A 134 -10.17 9.00 4.53
N HIS A 135 -10.92 7.94 4.86
CA HIS A 135 -11.13 7.54 6.24
C HIS A 135 -9.82 7.12 6.93
N GLU A 136 -9.04 6.23 6.30
CA GLU A 136 -7.75 5.81 6.85
C GLU A 136 -6.80 6.99 7.02
N THR A 137 -6.67 7.85 6.01
CA THR A 137 -5.78 9.02 6.06
C THR A 137 -6.21 10.00 7.14
N THR A 138 -7.52 10.21 7.32
CA THR A 138 -8.07 11.04 8.40
C THR A 138 -7.80 10.44 9.78
N GLN A 139 -7.91 9.12 9.94
CA GLN A 139 -7.55 8.46 11.20
C GLN A 139 -6.06 8.64 11.53
N LEU A 140 -5.16 8.47 10.55
CA LEU A 140 -3.72 8.70 10.73
C LEU A 140 -3.43 10.16 11.12
N LEU A 141 -4.08 11.12 10.46
CA LEU A 141 -3.95 12.54 10.76
C LEU A 141 -4.46 12.88 12.17
N SER A 142 -5.61 12.32 12.56
CA SER A 142 -6.18 12.48 13.90
C SER A 142 -5.25 11.92 14.98
N LEU A 143 -4.76 10.70 14.78
CA LEU A 143 -3.79 10.09 15.70
C LEU A 143 -2.50 10.89 15.79
N ALA A 144 -2.02 11.44 14.67
CA ALA A 144 -0.85 12.31 14.65
C ALA A 144 -1.07 13.57 15.50
N GLY A 145 -2.22 14.22 15.36
CA GLY A 145 -2.59 15.36 16.20
C GLY A 145 -2.64 15.03 17.70
N LEU A 146 -3.21 13.88 18.05
CA LEU A 146 -3.29 13.42 19.45
C LEU A 146 -1.89 13.12 20.03
N ILE A 147 -1.04 12.44 19.27
CA ILE A 147 0.36 12.18 19.67
C ILE A 147 1.12 13.50 19.83
N GLN A 148 0.97 14.43 18.89
CA GLN A 148 1.58 15.76 18.96
C GLN A 148 1.10 16.54 20.19
N SER A 149 -0.19 16.48 20.53
CA SER A 149 -0.72 17.20 21.69
C SER A 149 -0.21 16.68 23.04
N ALA A 150 0.14 15.38 23.10
CA ALA A 150 0.67 14.74 24.29
C ALA A 150 2.21 14.85 24.37
N HIS A 151 2.85 15.46 23.37
CA HIS A 151 4.29 15.66 23.34
C HIS A 151 4.70 16.77 24.32
N ALA A 152 5.73 16.49 25.12
CA ALA A 152 6.26 17.44 26.09
C ALA A 152 7.65 17.95 25.70
N ASP A 153 8.58 17.06 25.35
CA ASP A 153 9.95 17.41 24.97
C ASP A 153 10.61 16.30 24.13
N GLY A 154 11.67 16.66 23.39
CA GLY A 154 12.50 15.74 22.62
C GLY A 154 11.91 15.26 21.30
N ALA A 155 12.14 13.99 20.98
CA ALA A 155 11.56 13.35 19.79
C ALA A 155 10.12 12.91 20.04
N ILE A 156 9.31 12.87 18.99
CA ILE A 156 7.96 12.34 19.06
C ILE A 156 8.04 10.83 19.02
N ALA A 157 7.49 10.20 20.05
CA ALA A 157 7.31 8.75 20.13
C ALA A 157 5.93 8.35 19.60
N ALA A 158 5.90 7.44 18.63
CA ALA A 158 4.66 6.92 18.03
C ALA A 158 4.79 5.42 17.70
N PRO A 159 3.67 4.72 17.42
CA PRO A 159 3.73 3.33 17.01
C PRO A 159 4.46 3.15 15.67
N PRO A 160 5.38 2.18 15.52
CA PRO A 160 6.01 1.89 14.24
C PRO A 160 4.99 1.64 13.11
N ALA A 161 3.92 0.91 13.42
CA ALA A 161 2.82 0.64 12.49
C ALA A 161 2.14 1.89 11.94
N MET A 162 2.05 2.96 12.75
CA MET A 162 1.54 4.24 12.28
C MET A 162 2.46 4.83 11.20
N PHE A 163 3.78 4.80 11.40
CA PHE A 163 4.74 5.29 10.41
C PHE A 163 4.76 4.43 9.15
N SER A 164 4.64 3.10 9.26
CA SER A 164 4.53 2.22 8.09
C SER A 164 3.28 2.56 7.25
N ARG A 165 2.12 2.73 7.89
CA ARG A 165 0.88 3.13 7.19
C ARG A 165 0.97 4.52 6.57
N ILE A 166 1.55 5.50 7.27
CA ILE A 166 1.83 6.83 6.69
C ILE A 166 2.71 6.69 5.46
N ALA A 167 3.83 5.95 5.56
CA ALA A 167 4.75 5.78 4.44
C ALA A 167 4.07 5.16 3.22
N ARG A 168 3.21 4.16 3.42
CA ARG A 168 2.39 3.57 2.34
C ARG A 168 1.43 4.61 1.76
N THR A 169 0.65 5.31 2.59
CA THR A 169 -0.32 6.31 2.13
C THR A 169 0.33 7.40 1.28
N LEU A 170 1.47 7.95 1.74
CA LEU A 170 2.21 8.98 0.99
C LEU A 170 2.83 8.42 -0.29
N THR A 171 3.36 7.20 -0.27
CA THR A 171 3.92 6.54 -1.48
C THR A 171 2.83 6.32 -2.53
N ASN A 172 1.67 5.80 -2.12
CA ASN A 172 0.55 5.56 -3.02
C ASN A 172 0.07 6.86 -3.67
N ALA A 173 -0.08 7.94 -2.91
CA ALA A 173 -0.45 9.25 -3.47
C ALA A 173 0.63 9.79 -4.42
N ALA A 174 1.91 9.61 -4.09
CA ALA A 174 3.02 10.04 -4.94
C ALA A 174 3.12 9.28 -6.28
N ASP A 175 2.70 8.02 -6.30
CA ASP A 175 2.72 7.18 -7.50
C ASP A 175 1.51 7.44 -8.41
N LEU A 176 0.42 7.99 -7.86
CA LEU A 176 -0.81 8.26 -8.60
C LEU A 176 -0.96 9.72 -9.06
N THR A 177 -0.21 10.66 -8.47
CA THR A 177 -0.31 12.08 -8.81
C THR A 177 0.51 12.46 -10.04
N ASP A 178 -0.07 13.28 -10.92
CA ASP A 178 0.63 13.87 -12.07
C ASP A 178 1.48 15.09 -11.69
N ASN A 179 1.34 15.60 -10.45
CA ASN A 179 2.14 16.71 -9.97
C ASN A 179 3.51 16.22 -9.49
N ALA A 180 4.55 16.49 -10.30
CA ALA A 180 5.91 16.04 -10.04
C ALA A 180 6.48 16.57 -8.71
N ASP A 181 6.22 17.83 -8.36
CA ASP A 181 6.75 18.44 -7.14
C ASP A 181 6.08 17.82 -5.89
N LEU A 182 4.77 17.61 -5.95
CA LEU A 182 4.03 16.91 -4.90
C LEU A 182 4.54 15.47 -4.76
N ALA A 183 4.70 14.75 -5.87
CA ALA A 183 5.20 13.38 -5.85
C ALA A 183 6.59 13.28 -5.19
N VAL A 184 7.50 14.20 -5.49
CA VAL A 184 8.84 14.26 -4.87
C VAL A 184 8.73 14.56 -3.37
N ALA A 185 7.88 15.51 -2.97
CA ALA A 185 7.67 15.85 -1.56
C ALA A 185 7.14 14.64 -0.77
N LEU A 186 6.07 14.00 -1.26
CA LEU A 186 5.45 12.84 -0.64
C LEU A 186 6.40 11.64 -0.53
N ARG A 187 7.20 11.35 -1.56
CA ARG A 187 8.22 10.28 -1.49
C ARG A 187 9.28 10.56 -0.43
N ARG A 188 9.73 11.81 -0.33
CA ARG A 188 10.70 12.21 0.69
C ARG A 188 10.12 12.08 2.10
N ASP A 189 8.86 12.44 2.29
CA ASP A 189 8.16 12.31 3.57
C ASP A 189 7.89 10.85 3.94
N ALA A 190 7.52 10.01 2.96
CA ALA A 190 7.42 8.57 3.14
C ALA A 190 8.75 7.95 3.61
N MET A 191 9.89 8.39 3.05
CA MET A 191 11.21 7.92 3.48
C MET A 191 11.55 8.33 4.92
N ARG A 192 11.11 9.51 5.37
CA ARG A 192 11.26 9.92 6.77
C ARG A 192 10.48 9.01 7.71
N ALA A 193 9.23 8.68 7.36
CA ALA A 193 8.41 7.75 8.12
C ALA A 193 9.04 6.35 8.19
N ARG A 194 9.55 5.82 7.06
CA ARG A 194 10.25 4.52 7.04
C ARG A 194 11.50 4.50 7.92
N THR A 195 12.27 5.58 7.92
CA THR A 195 13.48 5.69 8.73
C THR A 195 13.15 5.60 10.23
N ALA A 196 12.03 6.20 10.67
CA ALA A 196 11.57 6.14 12.05
C ALA A 196 11.19 4.71 12.51
N VAL A 197 10.76 3.85 11.59
CA VAL A 197 10.51 2.43 11.88
C VAL A 197 11.83 1.68 12.10
N THR A 198 12.83 1.90 11.23
CA THR A 198 14.11 1.18 11.30
C THR A 198 14.97 1.50 12.53
N THR A 199 14.74 2.65 13.17
CA THR A 199 15.39 3.00 14.44
C THR A 199 14.74 2.29 15.63
N ALA A 200 13.46 1.93 15.54
CA ALA A 200 12.75 1.18 16.56
C ALA A 200 13.22 -0.28 16.65
N ASP A 201 13.47 -0.94 15.51
CA ASP A 201 13.92 -2.36 15.47
C ASP A 201 15.34 -2.58 16.03
N LYS A 202 16.11 -1.51 16.25
CA LYS A 202 17.49 -1.56 16.76
C LYS A 202 17.63 -1.16 18.23
N SER A 203 16.52 -0.81 18.88
CA SER A 203 16.48 -0.30 20.26
C SER A 203 15.91 -1.34 21.21
#